data_AF-A0A4Y8YA90-F1
#
_entry.id   AF-A0A4Y8YA90-F1
#
_cell.length_a   1.000
_cell.length_b   1.000
_cell.length_c   1.000
_cell.angle_alpha   90.00
_cell.angle_beta   90.00
_cell.angle_gamma   90.00
#
_symmetry.space_group_name_H-M   'P 1'
#
loop_
_entity.id
_entity.type
_entity.pdbx_description
1 polymer ?
#
loop_
_entity_poly.entity_id
_entity_poly.type
_entity_poly.pdbx_seq_one_letter_code
_entity_poly.pdbx_strand_id
1 'polypeptide(L)'
;MDPTALRVYARNATLARIGQVADYTSLNMVPRFNAIGSIVLEISADSTSAPLLIEGNGLIVHTADGDLVDSGTIKTVDWSRSTSDAGAGKLTVAAVSDTEVLSRYTCWPNPAAAIGSQADAVYKISGTTASTAMRTLVNVNAGPGALALRKNPLITLAADTFVGAPVTREINQFDSLLTVLQDIAGAAGLGFRVVQMGSALQFQVFQPTDRSGTARFSFGLGNLTDANYSTTPPTCTRAIVVAGGQSSPRQCKTYDRADPLFSGLVIEQFVDLTGTDSASVDLIAQMDQAAEEALTSGAGQGALAISPIDLPLLKYGRDYQVGDTVSAQLRGGAWYTDVVREVTLTSTASEGTSVKAAVGGDSGQTAVGRIYTYLARVKKDVARLKTRKAA
;
A
#
# COMPACT_ATOMS: atom_id res chain seq x y z
N MET A 1 -32.85 2.21 1.47
CA MET A 1 -31.39 2.05 1.62
C MET A 1 -30.99 2.73 2.91
N ASP A 2 -30.23 2.03 3.74
CA ASP A 2 -29.61 2.63 4.91
C ASP A 2 -28.74 3.83 4.43
N PRO A 3 -28.93 5.05 4.96
CA PRO A 3 -28.18 6.24 4.55
C PRO A 3 -26.68 6.14 4.81
N THR A 4 -26.20 5.08 5.46
CA THR A 4 -24.77 4.85 5.75
C THR A 4 -24.11 3.78 4.88
N ALA A 5 -24.88 3.02 4.09
CA ALA A 5 -24.36 1.90 3.30
C ALA A 5 -23.53 2.35 2.09
N LEU A 6 -22.42 1.66 1.82
CA LEU A 6 -21.63 1.85 0.60
C LEU A 6 -22.48 1.59 -0.65
N ARG A 7 -22.30 2.43 -1.67
CA ARG A 7 -23.01 2.30 -2.95
C ARG A 7 -22.13 1.57 -3.96
N VAL A 8 -22.59 0.41 -4.43
CA VAL A 8 -21.85 -0.43 -5.37
C VAL A 8 -22.53 -0.38 -6.75
N TYR A 9 -21.74 -0.14 -7.79
CA TYR A 9 -22.20 -0.19 -9.18
C TYR A 9 -21.39 -1.24 -9.95
N ALA A 10 -22.08 -2.02 -10.77
CA ALA A 10 -21.44 -2.92 -11.72
C ALA A 10 -21.13 -2.17 -13.03
N ARG A 11 -20.01 -2.52 -13.65
CA ARG A 11 -19.61 -2.05 -14.99
C ARG A 11 -19.26 -3.23 -15.88
N ASN A 12 -19.37 -3.06 -17.19
CA ASN A 12 -18.90 -4.03 -18.16
C ASN A 12 -17.40 -3.85 -18.48
N ALA A 13 -16.87 -4.71 -19.35
CA ALA A 13 -15.47 -4.67 -19.80
C ALA A 13 -15.07 -3.39 -20.56
N THR A 14 -16.04 -2.63 -21.10
CA THR A 14 -15.79 -1.31 -21.73
C THR A 14 -15.93 -0.15 -20.75
N LEU A 15 -16.01 -0.45 -19.45
CA LEU A 15 -16.17 0.49 -18.34
C LEU A 15 -17.53 1.22 -18.33
N ALA A 16 -18.49 0.81 -19.14
CA ALA A 16 -19.84 1.36 -19.05
C ALA A 16 -20.53 0.79 -17.81
N ARG A 17 -21.14 1.67 -17.01
CA ARG A 17 -21.97 1.27 -15.86
C ARG A 17 -23.20 0.54 -16.37
N ILE A 18 -23.44 -0.68 -15.85
CA ILE A 18 -24.55 -1.54 -16.28
C ILE A 18 -25.66 -1.68 -15.22
N GLY A 19 -25.39 -1.31 -13.98
CA GLY A 19 -26.42 -1.32 -12.93
C GLY A 19 -25.87 -0.99 -11.55
N GLN A 20 -26.77 -0.81 -10.59
CA GLN A 20 -26.43 -0.68 -9.17
C GLN A 20 -26.69 -2.02 -8.48
N VAL A 21 -25.74 -2.47 -7.66
CA VAL A 21 -25.86 -3.67 -6.82
C VAL A 21 -26.32 -3.21 -5.45
N ALA A 22 -27.64 -3.14 -5.25
CA ALA A 22 -28.26 -2.57 -4.06
C ALA A 22 -28.57 -3.60 -2.97
N ASP A 23 -28.56 -4.88 -3.33
CA ASP A 23 -29.05 -6.03 -2.56
C ASP A 23 -27.94 -7.00 -2.18
N TYR A 24 -26.70 -6.52 -2.09
CA TYR A 24 -25.61 -7.26 -1.48
C TYR A 24 -25.90 -7.50 0.01
N THR A 25 -25.51 -8.67 0.51
CA THR A 25 -25.65 -9.03 1.93
C THR A 25 -24.46 -8.57 2.75
N SER A 26 -23.27 -8.62 2.15
CA SER A 26 -22.01 -8.17 2.75
C SER A 26 -21.09 -7.59 1.68
N LEU A 27 -20.35 -6.55 2.05
CA LEU A 27 -19.30 -5.95 1.24
C LEU A 27 -18.10 -5.69 2.15
N ASN A 28 -16.97 -6.30 1.81
CA ASN A 28 -15.69 -6.04 2.44
C ASN A 28 -14.73 -5.46 1.40
N MET A 29 -14.25 -4.24 1.64
CA MET A 29 -13.41 -3.50 0.72
C MET A 29 -12.16 -3.00 1.43
N VAL A 30 -11.00 -3.16 0.80
CA VAL A 30 -9.70 -2.78 1.35
C VAL A 30 -8.93 -1.91 0.34
N PRO A 31 -9.18 -0.58 0.27
CA PRO A 31 -8.27 0.36 -0.37
C PRO A 31 -6.90 0.35 0.31
N ARG A 32 -5.82 0.42 -0.49
CA ARG A 32 -4.44 0.40 -0.01
C ARG A 32 -3.61 1.54 -0.62
N PHE A 33 -2.69 2.09 0.17
CA PHE A 33 -1.82 3.20 -0.24
C PHE A 33 -0.70 2.65 -1.12
N ASN A 34 -0.62 3.12 -2.38
CA ASN A 34 0.37 2.69 -3.36
C ASN A 34 0.39 1.17 -3.58
N ALA A 35 -0.73 0.48 -3.40
CA ALA A 35 -0.83 -0.96 -3.54
C ALA A 35 -2.19 -1.37 -4.09
N ILE A 36 -2.29 -2.62 -4.55
CA ILE A 36 -3.53 -3.16 -5.10
C ILE A 36 -4.50 -3.43 -3.96
N GLY A 37 -5.63 -2.73 -3.98
CA GLY A 37 -6.77 -2.98 -3.08
C GLY A 37 -7.60 -4.20 -3.49
N SER A 38 -8.49 -4.62 -2.60
CA SER A 38 -9.41 -5.75 -2.82
C SER A 38 -10.85 -5.38 -2.49
N ILE A 39 -11.80 -6.00 -3.19
CA ILE A 39 -13.24 -5.86 -2.95
C ILE A 39 -13.82 -7.28 -2.95
N VAL A 40 -14.55 -7.63 -1.89
CA VAL A 40 -15.27 -8.89 -1.76
C VAL A 40 -16.73 -8.55 -1.48
N LEU A 41 -17.62 -8.96 -2.37
CA LEU A 41 -19.05 -8.74 -2.27
C LEU A 41 -19.76 -10.08 -2.17
N GLU A 42 -20.72 -10.16 -1.26
CA GLU A 42 -21.57 -11.32 -1.08
C GLU A 42 -23.01 -10.96 -1.42
N ILE A 43 -23.70 -11.87 -2.09
CA ILE A 43 -25.07 -11.66 -2.54
C ILE A 43 -25.82 -12.99 -2.67
N SER A 44 -27.14 -12.95 -2.55
CA SER A 44 -27.98 -14.12 -2.87
C SER A 44 -27.84 -14.47 -4.36
N ALA A 45 -27.76 -15.77 -4.68
CA ALA A 45 -27.72 -16.21 -6.07
C ALA A 45 -29.04 -15.94 -6.83
N ASP A 46 -30.16 -15.77 -6.12
CA ASP A 46 -31.48 -15.40 -6.68
C ASP A 46 -31.66 -13.88 -6.83
N SER A 47 -30.65 -13.09 -6.46
CA SER A 47 -30.69 -11.64 -6.58
C SER A 47 -30.91 -11.18 -8.02
N THR A 48 -31.66 -10.10 -8.20
CA THR A 48 -31.82 -9.44 -9.51
C THR A 48 -30.52 -8.80 -10.01
N SER A 49 -29.58 -8.49 -9.11
CA SER A 49 -28.25 -7.96 -9.43
C SER A 49 -27.23 -9.05 -9.72
N ALA A 50 -27.47 -10.31 -9.36
CA ALA A 50 -26.53 -11.42 -9.59
C ALA A 50 -26.07 -11.55 -11.05
N PRO A 51 -26.94 -11.39 -12.08
CA PRO A 51 -26.51 -11.43 -13.49
C PRO A 51 -25.53 -10.32 -13.92
N LEU A 52 -25.39 -9.24 -13.13
CA LEU A 52 -24.43 -8.16 -13.39
C LEU A 52 -22.99 -8.54 -12.99
N LEU A 53 -22.86 -9.55 -12.11
CA LEU A 53 -21.64 -9.94 -11.43
C LEU A 53 -21.01 -11.13 -12.17
N ILE A 54 -20.36 -10.84 -13.29
CA ILE A 54 -19.63 -11.82 -14.09
C ILE A 54 -18.14 -11.52 -14.10
N GLU A 55 -17.32 -12.54 -14.32
CA GLU A 55 -15.87 -12.35 -14.47
C GLU A 55 -15.56 -11.44 -15.65
N GLY A 56 -14.59 -10.54 -15.50
CA GLY A 56 -14.25 -9.53 -16.49
C GLY A 56 -15.11 -8.26 -16.46
N ASN A 57 -16.29 -8.29 -15.83
CA ASN A 57 -16.96 -7.06 -15.40
C ASN A 57 -16.18 -6.43 -14.23
N GLY A 58 -16.63 -5.26 -13.76
CA GLY A 58 -16.02 -4.62 -12.59
C GLY A 58 -17.03 -4.02 -11.63
N LEU A 59 -16.49 -3.58 -10.50
CA LEU A 59 -17.22 -2.89 -9.44
C LEU A 59 -16.68 -1.48 -9.27
N ILE A 60 -17.58 -0.53 -9.02
CA ILE A 60 -17.26 0.85 -8.65
C ILE A 60 -17.93 1.09 -7.30
N VAL A 61 -17.13 1.41 -6.29
CA VAL A 61 -17.63 1.58 -4.92
C VAL A 61 -17.54 3.05 -4.52
N HIS A 62 -18.67 3.58 -4.08
CA HIS A 62 -18.78 4.94 -3.56
C HIS A 62 -19.17 4.92 -2.08
N THR A 63 -18.78 5.98 -1.37
CA THR A 63 -19.34 6.29 -0.05
C THR A 63 -20.84 6.51 -0.15
N ALA A 64 -21.54 6.50 0.98
CA ALA A 64 -22.96 6.82 1.02
C ALA A 64 -23.25 8.25 0.48
N ASP A 65 -22.29 9.17 0.64
CA ASP A 65 -22.36 10.56 0.18
C ASP A 65 -22.06 10.69 -1.33
N GLY A 66 -21.55 9.63 -1.98
CA GLY A 66 -21.32 9.55 -3.42
C GLY A 66 -19.86 9.71 -3.85
N ASP A 67 -18.92 9.90 -2.92
CA ASP A 67 -17.50 10.00 -3.23
C ASP A 67 -16.94 8.64 -3.65
N LEU A 68 -16.10 8.62 -4.68
CA LEU A 68 -15.47 7.40 -5.16
C LEU A 68 -14.45 6.89 -4.12
N VAL A 69 -14.62 5.64 -3.68
CA VAL A 69 -13.66 4.98 -2.80
C VAL A 69 -12.58 4.29 -3.62
N ASP A 70 -12.98 3.38 -4.51
CA ASP A 70 -12.10 2.67 -5.47
C ASP A 70 -12.97 2.03 -6.56
N SER A 71 -12.32 1.52 -7.60
CA SER A 71 -12.93 0.67 -8.62
C SER A 71 -12.03 -0.51 -8.93
N GLY A 72 -12.64 -1.60 -9.41
CA GLY A 72 -11.90 -2.84 -9.64
C GLY A 72 -12.53 -3.77 -10.65
N THR A 73 -11.76 -4.75 -11.10
CA THR A 73 -12.21 -5.79 -12.02
C THR A 73 -12.54 -7.06 -11.24
N ILE A 74 -13.70 -7.66 -11.50
CA ILE A 74 -14.12 -8.95 -10.94
C ILE A 74 -13.22 -10.04 -11.52
N LYS A 75 -12.62 -10.81 -10.62
CA LYS A 75 -11.69 -11.90 -10.92
C LYS A 75 -12.35 -13.26 -10.74
N THR A 76 -13.15 -13.44 -9.70
CA THR A 76 -13.88 -14.68 -9.44
C THR A 76 -15.30 -14.40 -9.01
N VAL A 77 -16.19 -15.33 -9.35
CA VAL A 77 -17.59 -15.35 -8.92
C VAL A 77 -17.90 -16.77 -8.45
N ASP A 78 -17.75 -16.99 -7.15
CA ASP A 78 -17.82 -18.32 -6.56
C ASP A 78 -19.22 -18.58 -5.98
N TRP A 79 -19.85 -19.68 -6.39
CA TRP A 79 -21.16 -20.10 -5.87
C TRP A 79 -21.00 -21.12 -4.73
N SER A 80 -21.82 -20.96 -3.69
CA SER A 80 -21.91 -21.90 -2.57
C SER A 80 -23.34 -22.06 -2.07
N ARG A 81 -23.67 -23.24 -1.58
CA ARG A 81 -24.95 -23.53 -0.91
C ARG A 81 -24.78 -24.68 0.09
N SER A 82 -25.33 -24.51 1.27
CA SER A 82 -25.47 -25.52 2.31
C SER A 82 -26.92 -25.93 2.50
N THR A 83 -27.17 -27.04 3.19
CA THR A 83 -28.54 -27.50 3.53
C THR A 83 -29.27 -26.53 4.48
N SER A 84 -28.53 -25.69 5.20
CA SER A 84 -29.06 -24.61 6.03
C SER A 84 -29.39 -23.33 5.25
N ASP A 85 -28.94 -23.20 3.99
CA ASP A 85 -29.22 -22.02 3.17
C ASP A 85 -30.56 -22.15 2.44
N ALA A 86 -31.46 -21.18 2.69
CA ALA A 86 -32.69 -21.03 1.90
C ALA A 86 -32.39 -20.46 0.49
N GLY A 87 -33.25 -20.74 -0.50
CA GLY A 87 -33.11 -20.22 -1.87
C GLY A 87 -32.06 -20.95 -2.73
N ALA A 88 -31.52 -20.27 -3.75
CA ALA A 88 -30.51 -20.80 -4.67
C ALA A 88 -29.06 -20.74 -4.14
N GLY A 89 -28.84 -20.30 -2.91
CA GLY A 89 -27.52 -20.18 -2.31
C GLY A 89 -26.93 -18.77 -2.44
N LYS A 90 -25.60 -18.68 -2.36
CA LYS A 90 -24.83 -17.44 -2.21
C LYS A 90 -23.74 -17.35 -3.28
N LEU A 91 -23.56 -16.14 -3.81
CA LEU A 91 -22.40 -15.78 -4.63
C LEU A 91 -21.41 -14.97 -3.80
N THR A 92 -20.13 -15.32 -3.93
CA THR A 92 -19.00 -14.58 -3.39
C THR A 92 -18.20 -14.03 -4.56
N VAL A 93 -18.19 -12.71 -4.71
CA VAL A 93 -17.60 -12.00 -5.84
C VAL A 93 -16.33 -11.31 -5.37
N ALA A 94 -15.19 -11.73 -5.90
CA ALA A 94 -13.90 -11.11 -5.60
C ALA A 94 -13.45 -10.23 -6.76
N ALA A 95 -13.14 -8.97 -6.46
CA ALA A 95 -12.56 -8.01 -7.39
C ALA A 95 -11.28 -7.41 -6.82
N VAL A 96 -10.40 -6.98 -7.72
CA VAL A 96 -9.14 -6.30 -7.37
C VAL A 96 -9.16 -4.88 -7.93
N SER A 97 -8.56 -3.94 -7.19
CA SER A 97 -8.44 -2.54 -7.60
C SER A 97 -7.89 -2.40 -9.02
N ASP A 98 -8.38 -1.42 -9.76
CA ASP A 98 -7.89 -1.11 -11.12
C ASP A 98 -6.41 -0.72 -11.15
N THR A 99 -5.83 -0.38 -9.99
CA THR A 99 -4.38 -0.25 -9.80
C THR A 99 -3.61 -1.51 -10.23
N GLU A 100 -4.23 -2.70 -10.20
CA GLU A 100 -3.65 -3.94 -10.72
C GLU A 100 -3.29 -3.87 -12.20
N VAL A 101 -3.90 -2.98 -12.99
CA VAL A 101 -3.50 -2.80 -14.40
C VAL A 101 -2.01 -2.46 -14.52
N LEU A 102 -1.43 -1.77 -13.54
CA LEU A 102 -0.02 -1.37 -13.53
C LEU A 102 0.92 -2.57 -13.37
N SER A 103 0.52 -3.63 -12.65
CA SER A 103 1.37 -4.83 -12.50
C SER A 103 1.44 -5.68 -13.76
N ARG A 104 0.58 -5.43 -14.75
CA ARG A 104 0.58 -6.14 -16.04
C ARG A 104 1.64 -5.62 -17.01
N TYR A 105 2.30 -4.51 -16.69
CA TYR A 105 3.28 -3.86 -17.55
C TYR A 105 4.67 -3.87 -16.91
N THR A 106 5.68 -3.98 -17.78
CA THR A 106 7.10 -3.85 -17.44
C THR A 106 7.65 -2.53 -17.96
N CYS A 107 8.60 -1.91 -17.26
CA CYS A 107 9.33 -0.74 -17.73
C CYS A 107 10.40 -1.14 -18.76
N TRP A 108 10.24 -0.69 -20.00
CA TRP A 108 11.23 -0.95 -21.05
C TRP A 108 12.37 0.09 -21.01
N PRO A 109 13.64 -0.31 -21.20
CA PRO A 109 14.76 0.63 -21.32
C PRO A 109 14.50 1.73 -22.35
N ASN A 110 13.99 1.33 -23.52
CA ASN A 110 13.49 2.24 -24.54
C ASN A 110 12.01 1.96 -24.84
N PRO A 111 11.09 2.73 -24.25
CA PRO A 111 9.65 2.50 -24.42
C PRO A 111 9.13 2.86 -25.82
N ALA A 112 9.95 3.51 -26.65
CA ALA A 112 9.62 3.83 -28.04
C ALA A 112 10.17 2.80 -29.05
N ALA A 113 11.01 1.86 -28.62
CA ALA A 113 11.54 0.81 -29.47
C ALA A 113 10.75 -0.50 -29.29
N ALA A 114 10.61 -1.28 -30.37
CA ALA A 114 10.05 -2.62 -30.28
C ALA A 114 10.91 -3.53 -29.38
N ILE A 115 10.33 -4.64 -28.89
CA ILE A 115 11.03 -5.55 -27.97
C ILE A 115 12.33 -6.11 -28.55
N GLY A 116 12.37 -6.38 -29.87
CA GLY A 116 13.57 -6.87 -30.56
C GLY A 116 14.59 -5.78 -30.92
N SER A 117 14.34 -4.52 -30.53
CA SER A 117 15.18 -3.36 -30.87
C SER A 117 15.59 -2.55 -29.64
N GLN A 118 15.56 -3.18 -28.46
CA GLN A 118 16.05 -2.57 -27.22
C GLN A 118 17.58 -2.51 -27.25
N ALA A 119 18.13 -1.31 -27.46
CA ALA A 119 19.58 -1.06 -27.43
C ALA A 119 20.06 -0.46 -26.10
N ASP A 120 19.15 0.18 -25.35
CA ASP A 120 19.45 0.78 -24.05
C ASP A 120 19.44 -0.29 -22.95
N ALA A 121 20.39 -0.20 -22.01
CA ALA A 121 20.47 -1.14 -20.88
C ALA A 121 19.49 -0.81 -19.74
N VAL A 122 19.08 0.46 -19.62
CA VAL A 122 18.22 0.98 -18.54
C VAL A 122 17.35 2.11 -19.06
N TYR A 123 16.21 2.35 -18.40
CA TYR A 123 15.44 3.58 -18.60
C TYR A 123 15.95 4.66 -17.66
N LYS A 124 16.21 5.88 -18.17
CA LYS A 124 16.77 6.99 -17.38
C LYS A 124 15.74 8.09 -17.13
N ILE A 125 15.65 8.51 -15.87
CA ILE A 125 14.94 9.72 -15.44
C ILE A 125 15.99 10.71 -14.96
N SER A 126 15.94 11.96 -15.45
CA SER A 126 16.98 12.97 -15.18
C SER A 126 16.37 14.27 -14.64
N GLY A 127 16.45 14.48 -13.33
CA GLY A 127 16.04 15.73 -12.69
C GLY A 127 14.56 16.09 -12.88
N THR A 128 13.69 15.08 -13.04
CA THR A 128 12.26 15.28 -13.32
C THR A 128 11.47 15.28 -12.02
N THR A 129 10.52 16.20 -11.85
CA THR A 129 9.58 16.20 -10.70
C THR A 129 8.95 14.81 -10.53
N ALA A 130 8.87 14.30 -9.30
CA ALA A 130 8.42 12.94 -9.03
C ALA A 130 7.04 12.62 -9.63
N SER A 131 6.04 13.50 -9.50
CA SER A 131 4.71 13.30 -10.12
C SER A 131 4.78 13.18 -11.64
N THR A 132 5.59 14.03 -12.27
CA THR A 132 5.84 14.04 -13.71
C THR A 132 6.55 12.77 -14.16
N ALA A 133 7.54 12.31 -13.41
CA ALA A 133 8.27 11.07 -13.70
C ALA A 133 7.34 9.85 -13.66
N MET A 134 6.55 9.72 -12.59
CA MET A 134 5.56 8.63 -12.44
C MET A 134 4.53 8.62 -13.56
N ARG A 135 3.95 9.80 -13.87
CA ARG A 135 2.98 9.95 -14.95
C ARG A 135 3.61 9.63 -16.31
N THR A 136 4.86 10.03 -16.55
CA THR A 136 5.58 9.73 -17.79
C THR A 136 5.80 8.23 -17.96
N LEU A 137 6.22 7.53 -16.89
CA LEU A 137 6.39 6.08 -16.91
C LEU A 137 5.10 5.36 -17.31
N VAL A 138 3.96 5.73 -16.72
CA VAL A 138 2.67 5.15 -17.10
C VAL A 138 2.34 5.49 -18.55
N ASN A 139 2.53 6.76 -18.96
CA ASN A 139 2.23 7.21 -20.32
C ASN A 139 2.93 6.38 -21.39
N VAL A 140 4.23 6.13 -21.22
CA VAL A 140 5.07 5.49 -22.24
C VAL A 140 5.03 3.96 -22.18
N ASN A 141 4.67 3.37 -21.03
CA ASN A 141 4.64 1.90 -20.90
C ASN A 141 3.26 1.28 -21.12
N ALA A 142 2.18 2.00 -20.77
CA ALA A 142 0.80 1.47 -20.79
C ALA A 142 -0.25 2.47 -21.29
N GLY A 143 0.01 3.77 -21.17
CA GLY A 143 -0.94 4.84 -21.48
C GLY A 143 -0.96 5.30 -22.95
N PRO A 144 -1.53 6.48 -23.23
CA PRO A 144 -1.73 6.98 -24.60
C PRO A 144 -0.46 7.15 -25.42
N GLY A 145 0.68 7.44 -24.77
CA GLY A 145 1.99 7.58 -25.38
C GLY A 145 2.76 6.27 -25.60
N ALA A 146 2.21 5.13 -25.18
CA ALA A 146 2.85 3.84 -25.34
C ALA A 146 2.81 3.35 -26.80
N LEU A 147 3.73 2.45 -27.14
CA LEU A 147 3.73 1.73 -28.41
C LEU A 147 2.37 1.07 -28.67
N ALA A 148 1.94 1.04 -29.94
CA ALA A 148 0.61 0.57 -30.33
C ALA A 148 0.26 -0.82 -29.77
N LEU A 149 1.22 -1.75 -29.74
CA LEU A 149 1.02 -3.11 -29.21
C LEU A 149 0.92 -3.18 -27.67
N ARG A 150 1.37 -2.15 -26.96
CA ARG A 150 1.33 -2.08 -25.48
C ARG A 150 0.26 -1.15 -24.96
N LYS A 151 -0.19 -0.22 -25.79
CA LYS A 151 -1.17 0.80 -25.44
C LYS A 151 -2.45 0.17 -24.92
N ASN A 152 -2.81 0.50 -23.69
CA ASN A 152 -4.13 0.20 -23.16
C ASN A 152 -5.08 1.36 -23.53
N PRO A 153 -6.10 1.15 -24.37
CA PRO A 153 -7.00 2.22 -24.79
C PRO A 153 -7.86 2.77 -23.64
N LEU A 154 -7.98 2.04 -22.52
CA LEU A 154 -8.76 2.44 -21.37
C LEU A 154 -7.96 3.33 -20.40
N ILE A 155 -6.62 3.34 -20.46
CA ILE A 155 -5.79 4.12 -19.53
C ILE A 155 -5.70 5.58 -19.99
N THR A 156 -6.04 6.48 -19.08
CA THR A 156 -5.82 7.92 -19.20
C THR A 156 -4.96 8.41 -18.03
N LEU A 157 -4.42 9.62 -18.18
CA LEU A 157 -3.60 10.25 -17.16
C LEU A 157 -4.35 11.46 -16.62
N ALA A 158 -4.41 11.61 -15.30
CA ALA A 158 -4.83 12.87 -14.71
C ALA A 158 -3.87 14.00 -15.08
N ALA A 159 -4.32 15.25 -14.88
CA ALA A 159 -3.44 16.41 -14.98
C ALA A 159 -2.27 16.26 -14.01
N ASP A 160 -1.08 16.68 -14.44
CA ASP A 160 0.09 16.65 -13.57
C ASP A 160 -0.04 17.72 -12.49
N THR A 161 0.22 17.33 -11.24
CA THR A 161 0.15 18.19 -10.06
C THR A 161 1.49 18.86 -9.74
N PHE A 162 2.57 18.46 -10.43
CA PHE A 162 3.94 18.96 -10.22
C PHE A 162 4.41 18.90 -8.77
N VAL A 163 4.08 17.82 -8.06
CA VAL A 163 4.43 17.61 -6.64
C VAL A 163 5.59 16.63 -6.47
N GLY A 164 6.29 16.78 -5.35
CA GLY A 164 7.46 15.98 -4.98
C GLY A 164 8.77 16.53 -5.54
N ALA A 165 9.87 16.22 -4.86
CA ALA A 165 11.20 16.67 -5.28
C ALA A 165 11.59 16.05 -6.64
N PRO A 166 12.48 16.70 -7.42
CA PRO A 166 13.04 16.11 -8.62
C PRO A 166 13.75 14.78 -8.31
N VAL A 167 13.54 13.79 -9.18
CA VAL A 167 14.18 12.47 -9.10
C VAL A 167 15.12 12.26 -10.28
N THR A 168 16.29 11.69 -10.00
CA THR A 168 17.22 11.17 -10.99
C THR A 168 17.44 9.70 -10.67
N ARG A 169 17.04 8.81 -11.58
CA ARG A 169 17.09 7.36 -11.38
C ARG A 169 17.31 6.63 -12.69
N GLU A 170 18.00 5.50 -12.59
CA GLU A 170 18.02 4.47 -13.62
C GLU A 170 17.10 3.33 -13.15
N ILE A 171 16.21 2.89 -14.03
CA ILE A 171 15.26 1.80 -13.75
C ILE A 171 15.81 0.54 -14.40
N ASN A 172 15.84 -0.56 -13.64
CA ASN A 172 16.36 -1.82 -14.17
C ASN A 172 15.49 -2.31 -15.32
N GLN A 173 16.11 -3.05 -16.22
CA GLN A 173 15.45 -3.57 -17.42
C GLN A 173 14.24 -4.44 -17.06
N PHE A 174 13.09 -4.10 -17.61
CA PHE A 174 11.86 -4.88 -17.52
C PHE A 174 11.29 -5.06 -16.10
N ASP A 175 11.68 -4.23 -15.13
CA ASP A 175 11.04 -4.20 -13.82
C ASP A 175 9.54 -3.94 -13.94
N SER A 176 8.76 -4.47 -12.99
CA SER A 176 7.32 -4.23 -12.94
C SER A 176 7.03 -2.73 -12.81
N LEU A 177 6.14 -2.20 -13.65
CA LEU A 177 5.74 -0.80 -13.60
C LEU A 177 5.15 -0.44 -12.24
N LEU A 178 4.39 -1.35 -11.61
CA LEU A 178 3.85 -1.13 -10.27
C LEU A 178 4.98 -0.96 -9.24
N THR A 179 5.96 -1.86 -9.22
CA THR A 179 7.08 -1.82 -8.26
C THR A 179 7.91 -0.55 -8.42
N VAL A 180 8.24 -0.18 -9.66
CA VAL A 180 8.99 1.06 -9.94
C VAL A 180 8.22 2.30 -9.45
N LEU A 181 6.90 2.33 -9.65
CA LEU A 181 6.05 3.42 -9.16
C LEU A 181 5.99 3.45 -7.63
N GLN A 182 5.95 2.29 -6.97
CA GLN A 182 5.99 2.17 -5.51
C GLN A 182 7.29 2.74 -4.94
N ASP A 183 8.43 2.44 -5.56
CA ASP A 183 9.73 2.92 -5.12
C ASP A 183 9.86 4.44 -5.25
N ILE A 184 9.46 4.98 -6.41
CA ILE A 184 9.49 6.43 -6.65
C ILE A 184 8.53 7.16 -5.69
N ALA A 185 7.30 6.64 -5.54
CA ALA A 185 6.30 7.24 -4.66
C ALA A 185 6.71 7.18 -3.19
N GLY A 186 7.28 6.05 -2.74
CA GLY A 186 7.79 5.86 -1.39
C GLY A 186 8.93 6.83 -1.06
N ALA A 187 9.88 6.99 -1.98
CA ALA A 187 10.99 7.92 -1.83
C ALA A 187 10.54 9.40 -1.85
N ALA A 188 9.52 9.73 -2.66
CA ALA A 188 9.01 11.09 -2.78
C ALA A 188 7.93 11.45 -1.75
N GLY A 189 7.44 10.49 -0.97
CA GLY A 189 6.30 10.68 -0.05
C GLY A 189 4.98 10.96 -0.78
N LEU A 190 4.79 10.39 -1.98
CA LEU A 190 3.61 10.59 -2.82
C LEU A 190 2.68 9.37 -2.82
N GLY A 191 1.43 9.62 -3.20
CA GLY A 191 0.41 8.62 -3.44
C GLY A 191 0.11 8.45 -4.92
N PHE A 192 -0.24 7.24 -5.35
CA PHE A 192 -0.84 7.00 -6.66
C PHE A 192 -1.97 5.97 -6.59
N ARG A 193 -2.86 6.05 -7.57
CA ARG A 193 -3.93 5.07 -7.78
C ARG A 193 -4.39 5.06 -9.23
N VAL A 194 -5.01 3.96 -9.66
CA VAL A 194 -5.80 3.92 -10.89
C VAL A 194 -7.25 3.68 -10.49
N VAL A 195 -8.12 4.60 -10.87
CA VAL A 195 -9.56 4.53 -10.59
C VAL A 195 -10.34 4.87 -11.84
N GLN A 196 -11.56 4.37 -11.94
CA GLN A 196 -12.43 4.70 -13.04
C GLN A 196 -12.98 6.13 -12.91
N MET A 197 -12.73 6.94 -13.94
CA MET A 197 -13.29 8.27 -14.12
C MET A 197 -14.03 8.33 -15.45
N GLY A 198 -15.36 8.46 -15.41
CA GLY A 198 -16.19 8.36 -16.60
C GLY A 198 -16.04 7.00 -17.28
N SER A 199 -15.60 6.99 -18.55
CA SER A 199 -15.39 5.79 -19.37
C SER A 199 -13.91 5.37 -19.47
N ALA A 200 -13.04 5.82 -18.56
CA ALA A 200 -11.62 5.53 -18.58
C ALA A 200 -11.08 5.13 -17.20
N LEU A 201 -9.98 4.39 -17.19
CA LEU A 201 -9.13 4.15 -16.02
C LEU A 201 -8.12 5.28 -15.93
N GLN A 202 -8.28 6.18 -14.96
CA GLN A 202 -7.40 7.33 -14.82
C GLN A 202 -6.31 7.04 -13.80
N PHE A 203 -5.05 7.13 -14.23
CA PHE A 203 -3.90 7.16 -13.33
C PHE A 203 -3.80 8.54 -12.67
N GLN A 204 -3.82 8.56 -11.34
CA GLN A 204 -3.77 9.76 -10.51
C GLN A 204 -2.55 9.70 -9.60
N VAL A 205 -1.79 10.80 -9.53
CA VAL A 205 -0.76 11.02 -8.51
C VAL A 205 -1.24 12.12 -7.59
N PHE A 206 -1.17 11.89 -6.28
CA PHE A 206 -1.64 12.82 -5.26
C PHE A 206 -0.61 12.97 -4.15
N GLN A 207 -0.66 14.10 -3.46
CA GLN A 207 0.17 14.35 -2.29
C GLN A 207 -0.64 14.00 -1.02
N PRO A 208 -0.17 13.02 -0.21
CA PRO A 208 -0.65 12.81 1.15
C PRO A 208 -0.79 14.11 1.95
N THR A 209 -1.85 14.23 2.75
CA THR A 209 -2.03 15.36 3.65
C THR A 209 -1.75 14.96 5.10
N ASP A 210 -1.07 15.83 5.85
CA ASP A 210 -0.98 15.66 7.30
C ASP A 210 -2.30 16.07 7.96
N ARG A 211 -3.05 15.06 8.42
CA ARG A 211 -4.31 15.20 9.14
C ARG A 211 -4.13 14.86 10.62
N SER A 212 -2.91 14.72 11.13
CA SER A 212 -2.66 14.27 12.51
C SER A 212 -3.28 15.16 13.59
N GLY A 213 -3.50 16.45 13.29
CA GLY A 213 -4.19 17.40 14.16
C GLY A 213 -5.74 17.32 14.12
N THR A 214 -6.33 16.80 13.04
CA THR A 214 -7.79 16.81 12.82
C THR A 214 -8.39 15.40 12.83
N ALA A 215 -7.71 14.42 12.25
CA ALA A 215 -8.04 13.00 12.29
C ALA A 215 -7.31 12.33 13.45
N ARG A 216 -7.96 12.37 14.62
CA ARG A 216 -7.41 11.91 15.90
C ARG A 216 -8.26 10.77 16.46
N PHE A 217 -7.67 9.60 16.68
CA PHE A 217 -8.37 8.41 17.16
C PHE A 217 -7.96 8.05 18.57
N SER A 218 -8.92 7.87 19.48
CA SER A 218 -8.64 7.36 20.83
C SER A 218 -9.89 6.81 21.50
N PHE A 219 -9.70 5.89 22.44
CA PHE A 219 -10.79 5.41 23.28
C PHE A 219 -11.45 6.55 24.09
N GLY A 220 -10.65 7.52 24.56
CA GLY A 220 -11.15 8.67 25.32
C GLY A 220 -11.97 9.66 24.50
N LEU A 221 -11.76 9.72 23.18
CA LEU A 221 -12.57 10.50 22.25
C LEU A 221 -13.84 9.75 21.81
N GLY A 222 -14.00 8.48 22.19
CA GLY A 222 -15.17 7.66 21.82
C GLY A 222 -15.25 7.32 20.33
N ASN A 223 -14.16 7.49 19.57
CA ASN A 223 -14.11 7.25 18.12
C ASN A 223 -13.20 6.08 17.74
N LEU A 224 -12.93 5.18 18.68
CA LEU A 224 -12.08 4.00 18.53
C LEU A 224 -12.68 2.85 19.34
N THR A 225 -13.05 1.74 18.68
CA THR A 225 -13.55 0.53 19.37
C THR A 225 -12.44 -0.42 19.75
N ASP A 226 -11.46 -0.57 18.87
CA ASP A 226 -10.40 -1.57 19.02
C ASP A 226 -9.07 -0.99 18.58
N ALA A 227 -8.01 -1.45 19.23
CA ALA A 227 -6.65 -1.22 18.77
C ALA A 227 -5.78 -2.43 19.10
N ASN A 228 -5.10 -2.95 18.09
CA ASN A 228 -4.24 -4.12 18.18
C ASN A 228 -2.86 -3.77 17.65
N TYR A 229 -1.82 -4.21 18.34
CA TYR A 229 -0.47 -4.11 17.85
C TYR A 229 0.25 -5.45 17.94
N SER A 230 1.13 -5.71 16.98
CA SER A 230 2.04 -6.84 17.00
C SER A 230 3.48 -6.36 16.79
N THR A 231 4.42 -7.18 17.23
CA THR A 231 5.86 -6.92 17.03
C THR A 231 6.55 -8.20 16.65
N THR A 232 7.33 -8.18 15.58
CA THR A 232 8.24 -9.25 15.17
C THR A 232 9.66 -8.89 15.63
N PRO A 233 10.40 -9.79 16.29
CA PRO A 233 11.80 -9.56 16.66
C PRO A 233 12.70 -9.31 15.44
N PRO A 234 13.84 -8.62 15.60
CA PRO A 234 14.82 -8.48 14.53
C PRO A 234 15.42 -9.83 14.12
N THR A 235 15.86 -9.93 12.87
CA THR A 235 16.66 -11.05 12.32
C THR A 235 18.11 -10.65 12.05
N CYS A 236 18.45 -9.37 12.12
CA CYS A 236 19.82 -8.87 12.01
C CYS A 236 20.03 -7.69 12.98
N THR A 237 21.02 -7.82 13.85
CA THR A 237 21.49 -6.72 14.72
C THR A 237 22.98 -6.46 14.57
N ARG A 238 23.70 -7.35 13.88
CA ARG A 238 25.11 -7.22 13.50
C ARG A 238 25.29 -7.65 12.04
N ALA A 239 25.64 -6.71 11.16
CA ALA A 239 26.04 -7.02 9.79
C ALA A 239 27.56 -7.22 9.71
N ILE A 240 28.00 -8.36 9.19
CA ILE A 240 29.41 -8.66 8.91
C ILE A 240 29.61 -8.51 7.42
N VAL A 241 30.18 -7.37 7.01
CA VAL A 241 30.43 -7.06 5.59
C VAL A 241 31.84 -7.47 5.23
N VAL A 242 31.97 -8.28 4.19
CA VAL A 242 33.26 -8.73 3.65
C VAL A 242 33.36 -8.35 2.18
N ALA A 243 34.34 -7.52 1.85
CA ALA A 243 34.67 -7.11 0.49
C ALA A 243 36.05 -7.62 0.04
N GLY A 244 36.29 -7.65 -1.27
CA GLY A 244 37.50 -8.21 -1.86
C GLY A 244 37.65 -9.72 -1.63
N GLY A 245 38.88 -10.23 -1.70
CA GLY A 245 39.19 -11.64 -1.45
C GLY A 245 39.12 -12.56 -2.67
N GLN A 246 38.80 -12.04 -3.85
CA GLN A 246 38.97 -12.74 -5.12
C GLN A 246 40.31 -12.38 -5.78
N SER A 247 40.47 -11.11 -6.16
CA SER A 247 41.68 -10.58 -6.83
C SER A 247 42.43 -9.55 -6.00
N SER A 248 41.88 -9.12 -4.86
CA SER A 248 42.50 -8.15 -3.93
C SER A 248 42.28 -8.56 -2.47
N PRO A 249 43.02 -7.99 -1.49
CA PRO A 249 42.92 -8.40 -0.09
C PRO A 249 41.50 -8.28 0.48
N ARG A 250 41.14 -9.17 1.42
CA ARG A 250 39.85 -9.09 2.11
C ARG A 250 39.79 -7.86 3.02
N GLN A 251 38.69 -7.13 2.94
CA GLN A 251 38.34 -6.06 3.87
C GLN A 251 37.07 -6.48 4.61
N CYS A 252 37.15 -6.57 5.93
CA CYS A 252 36.06 -7.03 6.78
C CYS A 252 35.69 -5.93 7.78
N LYS A 253 34.39 -5.64 7.92
CA LYS A 253 33.90 -4.68 8.92
C LYS A 253 32.58 -5.16 9.51
N THR A 254 32.42 -4.96 10.81
CA THR A 254 31.20 -5.26 11.54
C THR A 254 30.42 -3.97 11.79
N TYR A 255 29.10 -4.05 11.65
CA TYR A 255 28.18 -2.94 11.90
C TYR A 255 27.11 -3.39 12.87
N ASP A 256 27.02 -2.70 14.00
CA ASP A 256 26.09 -3.03 15.08
C ASP A 256 24.94 -2.04 15.14
N ARG A 257 23.72 -2.57 15.29
CA ARG A 257 22.52 -1.80 15.59
C ARG A 257 21.76 -2.43 16.75
N ALA A 258 21.76 -1.74 17.88
CA ALA A 258 21.00 -2.17 19.04
C ALA A 258 19.50 -2.09 18.76
N ASP A 259 18.78 -3.18 19.05
CA ASP A 259 17.33 -3.20 18.92
C ASP A 259 16.64 -2.48 20.11
N PRO A 260 15.62 -1.63 19.87
CA PRO A 260 14.92 -0.90 20.92
C PRO A 260 14.21 -1.78 21.97
N LEU A 261 13.75 -2.99 21.60
CA LEU A 261 13.09 -3.95 22.46
C LEU A 261 14.05 -5.02 22.99
N PHE A 262 15.01 -5.43 22.17
CA PHE A 262 15.95 -6.52 22.43
C PHE A 262 17.40 -6.01 22.44
N SER A 263 17.69 -4.99 23.27
CA SER A 263 18.98 -4.28 23.24
C SER A 263 20.22 -5.14 23.54
N GLY A 264 20.05 -6.34 24.09
CA GLY A 264 21.14 -7.29 24.35
C GLY A 264 21.28 -8.41 23.30
N LEU A 265 20.44 -8.42 22.26
CA LEU A 265 20.42 -9.48 21.26
C LEU A 265 21.43 -9.19 20.14
N VAL A 266 22.34 -10.13 19.91
CA VAL A 266 23.32 -10.09 18.82
C VAL A 266 22.97 -11.19 17.83
N ILE A 267 22.57 -10.80 16.62
CA ILE A 267 22.25 -11.70 15.50
C ILE A 267 23.11 -11.28 14.32
N GLU A 268 24.01 -12.16 13.93
CA GLU A 268 24.97 -11.92 12.87
C GLU A 268 24.39 -12.30 11.50
N GLN A 269 24.49 -11.38 10.55
CA GLN A 269 24.20 -11.62 9.14
C GLN A 269 25.46 -11.36 8.31
N PHE A 270 25.82 -12.33 7.48
CA PHE A 270 26.89 -12.17 6.51
C PHE A 270 26.40 -11.37 5.30
N VAL A 271 27.18 -10.36 4.91
CA VAL A 271 26.93 -9.51 3.73
C VAL A 271 28.13 -9.64 2.80
N ASP A 272 27.89 -10.24 1.64
CA ASP A 272 28.93 -10.55 0.66
C ASP A 272 29.11 -9.41 -0.35
N LEU A 273 30.29 -8.78 -0.32
CA LEU A 273 30.77 -7.82 -1.31
C LEU A 273 32.10 -8.27 -1.92
N THR A 274 32.35 -9.58 -1.99
CA THR A 274 33.64 -10.12 -2.46
C THR A 274 33.95 -9.79 -3.93
N GLY A 275 32.94 -9.39 -4.71
CA GLY A 275 33.10 -8.87 -6.07
C GLY A 275 33.61 -7.41 -6.15
N THR A 276 33.55 -6.65 -5.05
CA THR A 276 34.05 -5.26 -5.00
C THR A 276 35.55 -5.25 -4.74
N ASP A 277 36.30 -4.55 -5.59
CA ASP A 277 37.74 -4.40 -5.42
C ASP A 277 38.07 -3.58 -4.15
N SER A 278 38.96 -4.12 -3.31
CA SER A 278 39.46 -3.43 -2.12
C SER A 278 40.25 -2.14 -2.40
N ALA A 279 40.65 -1.89 -3.65
CA ALA A 279 41.21 -0.62 -4.10
C ALA A 279 40.16 0.42 -4.56
N SER A 280 38.86 0.07 -4.55
CA SER A 280 37.79 1.00 -4.93
C SER A 280 37.77 2.24 -4.03
N VAL A 281 37.73 3.42 -4.64
CA VAL A 281 37.65 4.71 -3.91
C VAL A 281 36.40 4.85 -3.05
N ASP A 282 35.31 4.16 -3.44
CA ASP A 282 34.02 4.19 -2.75
C ASP A 282 33.78 2.94 -1.90
N LEU A 283 34.81 2.11 -1.66
CA LEU A 283 34.67 0.84 -0.95
C LEU A 283 33.98 0.99 0.41
N ILE A 284 34.41 1.98 1.20
CA ILE A 284 33.85 2.22 2.54
C ILE A 284 32.37 2.58 2.43
N ALA A 285 32.00 3.45 1.48
CA ALA A 285 30.62 3.84 1.27
C ALA A 285 29.74 2.66 0.81
N GLN A 286 30.25 1.81 -0.07
CA GLN A 286 29.56 0.59 -0.51
C GLN A 286 29.37 -0.40 0.66
N MET A 287 30.39 -0.58 1.50
CA MET A 287 30.30 -1.44 2.68
C MET A 287 29.33 -0.87 3.73
N ASP A 288 29.35 0.44 3.98
CA ASP A 288 28.43 1.12 4.89
C ASP A 288 26.98 1.00 4.39
N GLN A 289 26.75 1.18 3.08
CA GLN A 289 25.44 1.03 2.46
C GLN A 289 24.92 -0.41 2.57
N ALA A 290 25.73 -1.40 2.21
CA ALA A 290 25.32 -2.81 2.28
C ALA A 290 25.02 -3.27 3.72
N ALA A 291 25.76 -2.73 4.70
CA ALA A 291 25.46 -2.95 6.11
C ALA A 291 24.12 -2.32 6.51
N GLU A 292 23.88 -1.08 6.10
CA GLU A 292 22.64 -0.35 6.38
C GLU A 292 21.42 -1.07 5.79
N GLU A 293 21.55 -1.58 4.56
CA GLU A 293 20.52 -2.38 3.90
C GLU A 293 20.21 -3.68 4.67
N ALA A 294 21.24 -4.42 5.11
CA ALA A 294 21.07 -5.64 5.89
C ALA A 294 20.45 -5.38 7.28
N LEU A 295 20.97 -4.39 8.01
CA LEU A 295 20.48 -4.01 9.35
C LEU A 295 19.06 -3.46 9.30
N THR A 296 18.66 -2.83 8.19
CA THR A 296 17.31 -2.29 8.06
C THR A 296 16.32 -3.36 7.58
N SER A 297 16.75 -4.24 6.67
CA SER A 297 15.96 -5.39 6.23
C SER A 297 15.68 -6.38 7.38
N GLY A 298 16.68 -6.60 8.25
CA GLY A 298 16.55 -7.47 9.41
C GLY A 298 16.13 -6.78 10.72
N ALA A 299 15.71 -5.51 10.67
CA ALA A 299 15.25 -4.80 11.86
C ALA A 299 13.94 -5.39 12.41
N GLY A 300 13.70 -5.21 13.72
CA GLY A 300 12.43 -5.57 14.34
C GLY A 300 11.26 -4.82 13.71
N GLN A 301 10.14 -5.53 13.51
CA GLN A 301 8.97 -5.00 12.82
C GLN A 301 7.80 -4.79 13.78
N GLY A 302 7.00 -3.75 13.55
CA GLY A 302 5.79 -3.47 14.31
C GLY A 302 4.61 -3.23 13.39
N ALA A 303 3.43 -3.74 13.76
CA ALA A 303 2.18 -3.44 13.08
C ALA A 303 1.17 -2.87 14.07
N LEU A 304 0.38 -1.90 13.62
CA LEU A 304 -0.70 -1.28 14.39
C LEU A 304 -1.98 -1.26 13.54
N ALA A 305 -3.04 -1.85 14.06
CA ALA A 305 -4.37 -1.81 13.48
C ALA A 305 -5.34 -1.16 14.46
N ILE A 306 -6.15 -0.23 13.97
CA ILE A 306 -7.18 0.46 14.76
C ILE A 306 -8.55 0.28 14.11
N SER A 307 -9.60 0.22 14.91
CA SER A 307 -10.99 0.19 14.42
C SER A 307 -11.67 1.51 14.79
N PRO A 308 -11.57 2.55 13.95
CA PRO A 308 -12.25 3.80 14.21
C PRO A 308 -13.75 3.67 14.00
N ILE A 309 -14.53 4.50 14.68
CA ILE A 309 -15.96 4.68 14.35
C ILE A 309 -16.08 5.98 13.56
N ASP A 310 -16.78 5.92 12.42
CA ASP A 310 -17.16 7.12 11.70
C ASP A 310 -18.11 7.96 12.57
N LEU A 311 -17.69 9.19 12.87
CA LEU A 311 -18.50 10.18 13.57
C LEU A 311 -18.96 11.26 12.59
N PRO A 312 -20.05 11.99 12.85
CA PRO A 312 -20.47 13.11 12.02
C PRO A 312 -19.37 14.15 11.72
N LEU A 313 -18.37 14.27 12.60
CA LEU A 313 -17.23 15.19 12.50
C LEU A 313 -15.93 14.55 12.01
N LEU A 314 -15.87 13.22 11.87
CA LEU A 314 -14.69 12.49 11.41
C LEU A 314 -15.10 11.21 10.68
N LYS A 315 -15.04 11.23 9.36
CA LYS A 315 -15.43 10.12 8.47
C LYS A 315 -14.34 9.80 7.46
N TYR A 316 -14.17 8.51 7.20
CA TYR A 316 -13.33 8.06 6.09
C TYR A 316 -13.88 8.53 4.74
N GLY A 317 -12.98 8.89 3.81
CA GLY A 317 -13.31 9.39 2.47
C GLY A 317 -13.66 10.88 2.41
N ARG A 318 -14.10 11.48 3.53
CA ARG A 318 -14.36 12.93 3.64
C ARG A 318 -13.25 13.68 4.37
N ASP A 319 -12.91 13.23 5.57
CA ASP A 319 -12.00 13.97 6.47
C ASP A 319 -10.58 13.40 6.49
N TYR A 320 -10.44 12.12 6.17
CA TYR A 320 -9.18 11.43 5.97
C TYR A 320 -9.34 10.30 4.96
N GLN A 321 -8.26 9.95 4.30
CA GLN A 321 -8.21 8.85 3.34
C GLN A 321 -6.92 8.05 3.47
N VAL A 322 -6.86 6.93 2.76
CA VAL A 322 -5.62 6.15 2.62
C VAL A 322 -4.52 7.05 2.04
N GLY A 323 -3.35 7.03 2.68
CA GLY A 323 -2.21 7.90 2.39
C GLY A 323 -2.07 9.09 3.32
N ASP A 324 -3.14 9.58 3.96
CA ASP A 324 -3.03 10.70 4.91
C ASP A 324 -2.31 10.28 6.20
N THR A 325 -1.64 11.24 6.84
CA THR A 325 -1.08 11.04 8.18
C THR A 325 -2.14 11.34 9.23
N VAL A 326 -2.38 10.41 10.15
CA VAL A 326 -3.37 10.56 11.23
C VAL A 326 -2.71 10.37 12.59
N SER A 327 -3.41 10.69 13.67
CA SER A 327 -2.92 10.41 15.02
C SER A 327 -3.81 9.43 15.79
N ALA A 328 -3.20 8.53 16.54
CA ALA A 328 -3.87 7.60 17.41
C ALA A 328 -3.28 7.67 18.82
N GLN A 329 -4.13 7.75 19.83
CA GLN A 329 -3.74 7.61 21.23
C GLN A 329 -4.21 6.24 21.73
N LEU A 330 -3.23 5.37 21.93
CA LEU A 330 -3.45 4.04 22.50
C LEU A 330 -3.23 4.08 24.02
N ARG A 331 -2.56 3.04 24.54
CA ARG A 331 -2.22 2.92 25.94
C ARG A 331 -1.10 3.90 26.33
N GLY A 332 -1.26 4.56 27.48
CA GLY A 332 -0.22 5.44 28.06
C GLY A 332 -0.36 6.92 27.72
N GLY A 333 -1.42 7.33 27.01
CA GLY A 333 -1.76 8.73 26.79
C GLY A 333 -0.90 9.48 25.76
N ALA A 334 0.16 8.87 25.25
CA ALA A 334 0.97 9.45 24.18
C ALA A 334 0.27 9.32 22.82
N TRP A 335 0.26 10.40 22.05
CA TRP A 335 -0.19 10.41 20.66
C TRP A 335 0.89 9.82 19.76
N TYR A 336 0.48 8.92 18.88
CA TYR A 336 1.28 8.34 17.82
C TYR A 336 0.77 8.85 16.47
N THR A 337 1.66 9.23 15.56
CA THR A 337 1.31 9.73 14.24
C THR A 337 1.90 8.85 13.15
N ASP A 338 1.08 8.43 12.20
CA ASP A 338 1.54 7.63 11.06
C ASP A 338 0.57 7.70 9.88
N VAL A 339 1.02 7.22 8.74
CA VAL A 339 0.26 7.15 7.50
C VAL A 339 -0.78 6.03 7.57
N VAL A 340 -2.00 6.33 7.12
CA VAL A 340 -3.06 5.33 6.89
C VAL A 340 -2.70 4.51 5.66
N ARG A 341 -2.33 3.23 5.85
CA ARG A 341 -1.82 2.38 4.76
C ARG A 341 -2.93 1.60 4.07
N GLU A 342 -3.89 1.14 4.84
CA GLU A 342 -5.07 0.47 4.32
C GLU A 342 -6.26 0.74 5.23
N VAL A 343 -7.45 0.69 4.66
CA VAL A 343 -8.69 0.78 5.41
C VAL A 343 -9.59 -0.35 4.94
N THR A 344 -10.01 -1.19 5.86
CA THR A 344 -11.05 -2.20 5.67
C THR A 344 -12.42 -1.56 5.93
N LEU A 345 -13.21 -1.40 4.89
CA LEU A 345 -14.60 -0.98 4.96
C LEU A 345 -15.47 -2.24 4.91
N THR A 346 -16.30 -2.46 5.92
CA THR A 346 -17.24 -3.58 5.96
C THR A 346 -18.65 -3.04 6.04
N SER A 347 -19.47 -3.30 5.03
CA SER A 347 -20.89 -2.95 5.00
C SER A 347 -21.72 -4.21 4.97
N THR A 348 -22.60 -4.40 5.96
CA THR A 348 -23.55 -5.52 5.99
C THR A 348 -24.98 -5.02 5.94
N ALA A 349 -25.88 -5.82 5.38
CA ALA A 349 -27.29 -5.47 5.27
C ALA A 349 -27.99 -5.28 6.63
N SER A 350 -27.44 -5.87 7.71
CA SER A 350 -28.01 -5.85 9.06
C SER A 350 -27.41 -4.80 10.00
N GLU A 351 -26.17 -4.35 9.78
CA GLU A 351 -25.42 -3.52 10.74
C GLU A 351 -24.88 -2.20 10.15
N GLY A 352 -25.15 -1.91 8.87
CA GLY A 352 -24.66 -0.70 8.19
C GLY A 352 -23.17 -0.78 7.82
N THR A 353 -22.53 0.37 7.52
CA THR A 353 -21.10 0.42 7.20
C THR A 353 -20.26 0.64 8.46
N SER A 354 -19.35 -0.28 8.73
CA SER A 354 -18.27 -0.14 9.70
C SER A 354 -16.92 0.11 9.00
N VAL A 355 -16.05 0.87 9.66
CA VAL A 355 -14.73 1.25 9.15
C VAL A 355 -13.66 0.70 10.09
N LYS A 356 -12.67 0.02 9.54
CA LYS A 356 -11.49 -0.45 10.27
C LYS A 356 -10.24 0.02 9.56
N ALA A 357 -9.39 0.82 10.22
CA ALA A 357 -8.24 1.44 9.58
C ALA A 357 -6.93 0.83 10.08
N ALA A 358 -6.08 0.35 9.18
CA ALA A 358 -4.70 0.03 9.54
C ALA A 358 -3.85 1.30 9.44
N VAL A 359 -3.31 1.73 10.59
CA VAL A 359 -2.45 2.90 10.70
C VAL A 359 -1.03 2.38 10.88
N GLY A 360 -0.24 2.50 9.82
CA GLY A 360 1.06 1.83 9.73
C GLY A 360 0.96 0.39 9.17
N GLY A 361 2.01 -0.05 8.44
CA GLY A 361 2.09 -1.33 7.72
C GLY A 361 3.25 -1.38 6.69
N ASP A 362 3.63 -2.60 6.26
CA ASP A 362 4.94 -3.03 5.70
C ASP A 362 5.55 -2.34 4.46
N SER A 363 4.93 -1.33 3.86
CA SER A 363 5.41 -0.78 2.58
C SER A 363 6.56 0.23 2.68
N GLY A 364 7.33 0.21 3.76
CA GLY A 364 8.53 1.04 3.88
C GLY A 364 9.30 0.79 5.19
N GLN A 365 10.59 0.48 5.05
CA GLN A 365 11.52 0.21 6.14
C GLN A 365 11.50 1.29 7.25
N THR A 366 11.31 2.56 6.87
CA THR A 366 11.25 3.69 7.80
C THR A 366 9.95 3.77 8.62
N ALA A 367 8.81 3.36 8.05
CA ALA A 367 7.51 3.36 8.74
C ALA A 367 7.40 2.19 9.73
N VAL A 368 7.86 1.01 9.30
CA VAL A 368 7.95 -0.19 10.17
C VAL A 368 8.80 0.09 11.41
N GLY A 369 9.94 0.78 11.25
CA GLY A 369 10.79 1.19 12.37
C GLY A 369 10.14 2.19 13.34
N ARG A 370 9.29 3.11 12.86
CA ARG A 370 8.57 4.08 13.71
C ARG A 370 7.55 3.40 14.61
N ILE A 371 6.72 2.52 14.05
CA ILE A 371 5.73 1.73 14.81
C ILE A 371 6.46 0.91 15.85
N TYR A 372 7.52 0.20 15.45
CA TYR A 372 8.29 -0.64 16.35
C TYR A 372 8.87 0.15 17.53
N THR A 373 9.46 1.32 17.27
CA THR A 373 10.02 2.20 18.30
C THR A 373 8.95 2.73 19.26
N TYR A 374 7.78 3.10 18.73
CA TYR A 374 6.64 3.51 19.56
C TYR A 374 6.16 2.36 20.46
N LEU A 375 5.98 1.17 19.90
CA LEU A 375 5.57 -0.03 20.65
C LEU A 375 6.62 -0.40 21.71
N ALA A 376 7.91 -0.20 21.42
CA ALA A 376 8.98 -0.37 22.38
C ALA A 376 8.85 0.56 23.58
N ARG A 377 8.53 1.83 23.34
CA ARG A 377 8.26 2.82 24.40
C ARG A 377 7.05 2.43 25.23
N VAL A 378 5.92 2.10 24.58
CA VAL A 378 4.69 1.67 25.27
C VAL A 378 4.95 0.45 26.16
N LYS A 379 5.66 -0.57 25.65
CA LYS A 379 6.01 -1.77 26.44
C LYS A 379 6.90 -1.44 27.64
N LYS A 380 7.91 -0.58 27.47
CA LYS A 380 8.80 -0.13 28.56
C LYS A 380 8.05 0.67 29.63
N ASP A 381 7.14 1.55 29.23
CA ASP A 381 6.34 2.35 30.17
C ASP A 381 5.36 1.49 30.97
N VAL A 382 4.72 0.50 30.34
CA VAL A 382 3.88 -0.49 31.04
C VAL A 382 4.69 -1.28 32.07
N ALA A 383 5.91 -1.72 31.72
CA ALA A 383 6.78 -2.41 32.66
C ALA A 383 7.12 -1.53 33.88
N ARG A 384 7.46 -0.26 33.66
CA ARG A 384 7.74 0.72 34.73
C ARG A 384 6.54 1.03 35.61
N LEU A 385 5.34 1.10 35.04
CA LEU A 385 4.09 1.32 35.80
C LEU A 385 3.77 0.12 36.70
N LYS A 386 4.02 -1.11 36.24
CA LYS A 386 3.85 -2.31 37.06
C LYS A 386 4.84 -2.36 38.23
N THR A 387 6.08 -1.94 38.04
CA THR A 387 7.08 -1.96 39.12
C THR A 387 6.85 -0.89 40.18
N ARG A 388 6.24 0.26 39.84
CA ARG A 388 5.87 1.31 40.81
C ARG A 388 4.68 0.96 41.71
N LYS A 389 3.81 0.04 41.31
CA LYS A 389 2.66 -0.42 42.12
C LYS A 389 3.01 -1.56 43.08
N ALA A 390 4.22 -2.11 43.00
CA ALA A 390 4.69 -3.23 43.81
C ALA A 390 5.69 -2.83 44.90
N ALA A 391 5.75 -1.53 45.25
CA ALA A 391 6.61 -0.98 46.30
C ALA A 391 5.77 -0.35 47.41
#